data_AF-A0A821LD02-F1
#
_entry.id   AF-A0A821LD02-F1
#
_cell.length_a   1.000
_cell.length_b   1.000
_cell.length_c   1.000
_cell.angle_alpha   90.00
_cell.angle_beta   90.00
_cell.angle_gamma   90.00
#
_symmetry.space_group_name_H-M   'P 1'
#
loop_
_entity.id
_entity.type
_entity.pdbx_description
1 polymer ?
#
loop_
_entity_poly.entity_id
_entity_poly.type
_entity_poly.pdbx_seq_one_letter_code
_entity_poly.pdbx_strand_id
1 'polypeptide(L)'
;MLLMILKIQNVSYHFQFAYFTTLSTFDILSSDATAVSFAERVLPALLYIIPIGVTMSCVGAASGNIFTVVQMFDAAGRDGLMPHIISMRHFKTNVPMLAIWFEIIVSFTFLFFMPNIGKLIICAGMINWI
;
A
#
# COMPACT_ATOMS: atom_id res chain seq x y z
N MET A 1 -2.75 -19.59 11.03
CA MET A 1 -2.46 -19.03 9.69
C MET A 1 -3.59 -19.30 8.70
N LEU A 2 -3.95 -20.55 8.38
CA LEU A 2 -5.00 -20.87 7.39
C LEU A 2 -6.37 -20.21 7.69
N LEU A 3 -6.83 -20.28 8.94
CA LEU A 3 -8.09 -19.64 9.35
C LEU A 3 -8.07 -18.11 9.20
N MET A 4 -6.92 -17.46 9.35
CA MET A 4 -6.80 -16.01 9.14
C MET A 4 -6.90 -15.66 7.65
N ILE A 5 -6.23 -16.44 6.79
CA ILE A 5 -6.29 -16.27 5.34
C ILE A 5 -7.74 -16.42 4.85
N LEU A 6 -8.44 -17.47 5.29
CA LEU A 6 -9.84 -17.70 4.93
C LEU A 6 -10.76 -16.55 5.40
N LYS A 7 -10.53 -15.99 6.59
CA LYS A 7 -11.28 -14.82 7.06
C LYS A 7 -11.07 -13.60 6.16
N ILE A 8 -9.83 -13.31 5.78
CA ILE A 8 -9.51 -12.18 4.90
C ILE A 8 -10.18 -12.36 3.54
N GLN A 9 -10.02 -13.55 2.93
CA GLN A 9 -10.63 -13.87 1.65
C GLN A 9 -12.15 -13.70 1.69
N ASN A 10 -12.81 -14.27 2.70
CA ASN A 10 -14.25 -14.12 2.88
C ASN A 10 -14.66 -12.64 2.93
N VAL A 11 -13.99 -11.81 3.73
CA VAL A 11 -14.30 -10.37 3.81
C VAL A 11 -14.15 -9.70 2.43
N SER A 12 -13.06 -9.98 1.70
CA SER A 12 -12.84 -9.43 0.36
C SER A 12 -13.93 -9.82 -0.64
N TYR A 13 -14.42 -11.06 -0.60
CA TYR A 13 -15.50 -11.51 -1.48
C TYR A 13 -16.83 -10.80 -1.21
N HIS A 14 -17.18 -10.57 0.07
CA HIS A 14 -18.41 -9.84 0.41
C HIS A 14 -18.37 -8.39 -0.11
N PHE A 15 -17.23 -7.72 -0.01
CA PHE A 15 -17.06 -6.38 -0.57
C PHE A 15 -17.19 -6.36 -2.10
N GLN A 16 -16.51 -7.28 -2.80
CA GLN A 16 -16.61 -7.39 -4.26
C GLN A 16 -18.06 -7.62 -4.71
N PHE A 17 -18.79 -8.50 -4.01
CA PHE A 17 -20.21 -8.74 -4.29
C PHE A 17 -21.04 -7.45 -4.11
N ALA A 18 -20.84 -6.72 -3.02
CA ALA A 18 -21.52 -5.46 -2.77
C ALA A 18 -21.24 -4.43 -3.89
N TYR A 19 -20.01 -4.32 -4.38
CA TYR A 19 -19.67 -3.42 -5.50
C TYR A 19 -20.40 -3.82 -6.79
N PHE A 20 -20.39 -5.09 -7.19
CA PHE A 20 -21.01 -5.53 -8.44
C PHE A 20 -22.55 -5.46 -8.42
N THR A 21 -23.18 -5.52 -7.24
CA THR A 21 -24.65 -5.36 -7.14
C THR A 21 -25.12 -3.92 -7.26
N THR A 22 -24.25 -2.94 -6.99
CA THR A 22 -24.60 -1.52 -6.87
C THR A 22 -24.05 -0.65 -8.01
N LEU A 23 -22.90 -1.03 -8.57
CA LEU A 23 -22.26 -0.34 -9.69
C LEU A 23 -22.28 -1.20 -10.95
N SER A 24 -22.50 -0.53 -12.09
CA SER A 24 -22.32 -1.16 -13.41
C SER A 24 -20.83 -1.34 -13.69
N THR A 25 -20.47 -2.37 -14.45
CA THR A 25 -19.08 -2.64 -14.85
C THR A 25 -18.41 -1.44 -15.51
N PHE A 26 -19.18 -0.65 -16.30
CA PHE A 26 -18.69 0.57 -16.92
C PHE A 26 -18.33 1.66 -15.90
N ASP A 27 -19.16 1.84 -14.87
CA ASP A 27 -18.92 2.81 -13.80
C ASP A 27 -17.69 2.43 -12.96
N ILE A 28 -17.47 1.12 -12.74
CA ILE A 28 -16.31 0.62 -11.99
C ILE A 28 -15.01 0.86 -12.78
N LEU A 29 -15.02 0.64 -14.10
CA LEU A 29 -13.86 0.81 -14.97
C LEU A 29 -13.49 2.28 -15.21
N SER A 30 -14.47 3.18 -15.18
CA SER A 30 -14.27 4.61 -15.42
C SER A 30 -14.03 5.43 -14.15
N SER A 31 -14.33 4.87 -12.97
CA SER A 31 -14.16 5.56 -11.70
C SER A 31 -12.73 5.49 -11.18
N ASP A 32 -12.12 6.65 -10.94
CA ASP A 32 -10.82 6.77 -10.24
C ASP A 32 -10.90 6.35 -8.76
N ALA A 33 -12.09 6.41 -8.16
CA ALA A 33 -12.32 6.12 -6.74
C ALA A 33 -13.63 5.33 -6.52
N THR A 34 -13.57 4.03 -6.79
CA THR A 34 -14.72 3.12 -6.71
C THR A 34 -15.44 3.13 -5.36
N ALA A 35 -14.70 3.27 -4.25
CA ALA A 35 -15.26 3.35 -2.90
C ALA A 35 -16.14 4.60 -2.69
N VAL A 36 -15.77 5.73 -3.29
CA VAL A 36 -16.54 6.98 -3.19
C VAL A 36 -17.79 6.89 -4.06
N SER A 37 -17.67 6.39 -5.28
CA SER A 37 -18.82 6.15 -6.17
C SER A 37 -19.82 5.14 -5.57
N PHE A 38 -19.35 4.16 -4.79
CA PHE A 38 -20.22 3.26 -4.01
C PHE A 38 -20.91 3.99 -2.85
N ALA A 39 -20.19 4.81 -2.11
CA ALA A 39 -20.75 5.58 -1.01
C ALA A 39 -21.85 6.54 -1.47
N GLU A 40 -21.69 7.17 -2.64
CA GLU A 40 -22.70 8.04 -3.26
C GLU A 40 -24.04 7.33 -3.48
N ARG A 41 -24.01 6.05 -3.89
CA ARG A 41 -25.23 5.29 -4.20
C ARG A 41 -25.90 4.68 -2.98
N VAL A 42 -25.11 4.25 -1.99
CA VAL A 42 -25.63 3.43 -0.87
C VAL A 42 -25.71 4.20 0.45
N LEU A 43 -24.78 5.12 0.70
CA LEU A 43 -24.61 5.81 1.99
C LEU A 43 -24.36 7.31 1.80
N PRO A 44 -25.30 8.07 1.20
CA PRO A 44 -25.10 9.49 0.90
C PRO A 44 -24.85 10.34 2.16
N ALA A 45 -25.36 9.90 3.33
CA ALA A 45 -25.12 10.57 4.62
C ALA A 45 -23.67 10.47 5.11
N LEU A 46 -22.89 9.48 4.65
CA LEU A 46 -21.52 9.21 5.10
C LEU A 46 -20.46 9.53 4.04
N LEU A 47 -20.83 10.26 2.98
CA LEU A 47 -19.98 10.55 1.84
C LEU A 47 -18.61 11.15 2.22
N TYR A 48 -18.58 12.03 3.22
CA TYR A 48 -17.33 12.66 3.68
C TYR A 48 -16.47 11.75 4.56
N ILE A 49 -17.06 10.77 5.25
CA ILE A 49 -16.35 9.89 6.19
C ILE A 49 -15.57 8.81 5.43
N ILE A 50 -16.14 8.31 4.34
CA ILE A 50 -15.52 7.26 3.51
C ILE A 50 -14.12 7.65 3.00
N PRO A 51 -13.90 8.78 2.30
CA PRO A 51 -12.57 9.16 1.82
C PRO A 51 -11.59 9.36 2.97
N ILE A 52 -12.01 9.93 4.10
CA ILE A 52 -11.16 10.09 5.29
C ILE A 52 -10.69 8.73 5.82
N GLY A 53 -11.61 7.77 5.93
CA GLY A 53 -11.29 6.40 6.34
C GLY A 53 -10.33 5.71 5.39
N VAL A 54 -10.54 5.87 4.07
CA VAL A 54 -9.64 5.32 3.03
C VAL A 54 -8.25 5.95 3.13
N THR A 55 -8.14 7.28 3.24
CA THR A 55 -6.85 7.96 3.37
C THR A 55 -6.11 7.54 4.63
N MET A 56 -6.80 7.43 5.77
CA MET A 56 -6.20 6.95 7.02
C MET A 56 -5.69 5.51 6.89
N SER A 57 -6.44 4.63 6.21
CA SER A 57 -6.00 3.26 5.91
C SER A 57 -4.77 3.24 5.00
N CYS A 58 -4.72 4.07 3.96
CA CYS A 58 -3.56 4.17 3.06
C CYS A 58 -2.31 4.67 3.81
N VAL A 59 -2.44 5.69 4.67
CA VAL A 59 -1.34 6.19 5.50
C VAL A 59 -0.84 5.13 6.48
N GLY A 60 -1.77 4.36 7.08
CA GLY A 60 -1.43 3.23 7.93
C GLY A 60 -0.64 2.15 7.18
N ALA A 61 -1.08 1.77 5.98
CA ALA A 61 -0.39 0.80 5.14
C ALA A 61 1.01 1.28 4.72
N ALA A 62 1.15 2.54 4.29
CA ALA A 62 2.43 3.12 3.91
C ALA A 62 3.43 3.16 5.09
N SER A 63 2.96 3.53 6.27
CA SER A 63 3.79 3.57 7.48
C SER A 63 4.28 2.17 7.87
N GLY A 64 3.40 1.16 7.81
CA GLY A 64 3.75 -0.23 8.07
C GLY A 64 4.77 -0.79 7.07
N ASN A 65 4.66 -0.40 5.80
CA ASN A 65 5.64 -0.77 4.78
C ASN A 65 7.03 -0.22 5.09
N ILE A 66 7.13 1.08 5.41
CA ILE A 66 8.42 1.73 5.74
C ILE A 66 9.12 1.02 6.90
N PHE A 67 8.38 0.66 7.97
CA PHE A 67 8.96 -0.07 9.10
C PHE A 67 9.50 -1.45 8.71
N THR A 68 8.79 -2.17 7.84
CA THR A 68 9.20 -3.49 7.38
C THR A 68 10.47 -3.40 6.54
N VAL A 69 10.50 -2.48 5.57
CA VAL A 69 11.64 -2.26 4.67
C VAL A 69 12.90 -1.85 5.43
N VAL A 70 12.75 -0.98 6.42
CA VAL A 70 13.86 -0.57 7.29
C VAL A 70 14.51 -1.78 8.01
N GLN A 71 13.70 -2.70 8.53
CA GLN A 71 14.21 -3.90 9.18
C GLN A 71 14.90 -4.85 8.19
N MET A 72 14.38 -4.93 6.96
CA MET A 72 15.02 -5.70 5.88
C MET A 72 16.40 -5.13 5.54
N PHE A 73 16.53 -3.81 5.42
CA PHE A 73 17.82 -3.17 5.14
C PHE A 73 18.82 -3.27 6.30
N ASP A 74 18.36 -3.20 7.55
CA ASP A 74 19.20 -3.45 8.73
C ASP A 74 19.68 -4.91 8.80
N ALA A 75 18.85 -5.88 8.41
CA ALA A 75 19.26 -7.28 8.27
C ALA A 75 20.27 -7.47 7.13
N ALA A 76 20.01 -6.91 5.95
CA ALA A 76 20.91 -6.99 4.80
C ALA A 76 22.27 -6.32 5.05
N GLY A 77 22.30 -5.26 5.86
CA GLY A 77 23.53 -4.60 6.29
C GLY A 77 24.37 -5.45 7.25
N ARG A 78 23.74 -6.28 8.10
CA ARG A 78 24.46 -7.26 8.95
C ARG A 78 25.12 -8.36 8.13
N ASP A 79 24.47 -8.78 7.05
CA ASP A 79 24.97 -9.84 6.16
C ASP A 79 26.01 -9.32 5.14
N GLY A 80 26.33 -8.02 5.17
CA GLY A 80 27.30 -7.39 4.26
C GLY A 80 26.81 -7.24 2.81
N LEU A 81 25.53 -7.53 2.56
CA LEU A 81 24.90 -7.44 1.22
C LEU A 81 24.61 -6.00 0.81
N MET A 82 24.53 -5.08 1.78
CA MET A 82 24.17 -3.69 1.55
C MET A 82 25.25 -2.73 2.09
N PRO A 83 25.52 -1.59 1.42
CA PRO A 83 26.51 -0.62 1.89
C PRO A 83 26.26 -0.20 3.33
N HIS A 84 27.31 -0.27 4.16
CA HIS A 84 27.23 0.01 5.60
C HIS A 84 26.63 1.38 5.94
N ILE A 85 26.78 2.35 5.03
CA ILE A 85 26.22 3.71 5.13
C ILE A 85 24.70 3.67 5.27
N ILE A 86 24.02 2.78 4.55
CA ILE A 86 22.54 2.72 4.51
C ILE A 86 22.00 2.00 5.77
N SER A 87 22.78 1.07 6.31
CA SER A 87 22.48 0.34 7.55
C SER A 87 22.94 1.08 8.81
N MET A 88 23.46 2.30 8.69
CA MET A 88 24.01 3.02 9.85
C MET A 88 22.88 3.48 10.79
N ARG A 89 22.83 2.85 11.96
CA ARG A 89 21.81 3.09 12.98
C ARG A 89 22.14 4.37 13.76
N HIS A 90 21.16 5.28 13.89
CA HIS A 90 21.38 6.52 14.63
C HIS A 90 21.55 6.25 16.14
N PHE A 91 22.55 6.87 16.76
CA PHE A 91 22.97 6.60 18.15
C PHE A 91 21.87 6.85 19.20
N LYS A 92 20.97 7.82 18.95
CA LYS A 92 19.93 8.22 19.92
C LYS A 92 18.58 7.55 19.70
N THR A 93 18.19 7.31 18.46
CA THR A 93 16.87 6.78 18.11
C THR A 93 16.89 5.30 17.76
N ASN A 94 18.05 4.66 17.64
CA ASN A 94 18.20 3.26 17.24
C ASN A 94 17.48 2.89 15.91
N VAL A 95 17.17 3.89 15.08
CA VAL A 95 16.52 3.72 13.78
C VAL A 95 17.56 4.07 12.68
N PRO A 96 17.70 3.25 11.63
CA PRO A 96 18.55 3.58 10.50
C PRO A 96 17.87 4.66 9.64
N MET A 97 18.19 5.92 9.93
CA MET A 97 17.59 7.09 9.25
C MET A 97 17.87 7.09 7.74
N LEU A 98 19.05 6.62 7.33
CA LEU A 98 19.47 6.60 5.93
C LEU A 98 18.68 5.57 5.10
N ALA A 99 18.30 4.43 5.69
CA ALA A 99 17.43 3.45 5.04
C ALA A 99 16.02 4.03 4.78
N ILE A 100 15.49 4.84 5.69
CA ILE A 100 14.19 5.52 5.51
C ILE A 100 14.25 6.50 4.35
N TRP A 101 15.29 7.35 4.31
CA TRP A 101 15.46 8.29 3.21
C TRP A 101 15.62 7.59 1.87
N PHE A 102 16.35 6.48 1.83
CA PHE A 102 16.49 5.67 0.62
C PHE A 102 15.14 5.15 0.12
N GLU A 103 14.33 4.56 1.01
CA GLU A 103 12.98 4.07 0.67
C GLU A 103 12.08 5.19 0.13
N ILE A 104 12.14 6.37 0.75
CA ILE A 104 11.38 7.54 0.30
C ILE A 104 11.83 7.98 -1.10
N ILE A 105 13.14 8.09 -1.34
CA ILE A 105 13.70 8.50 -2.63
C ILE A 105 13.30 7.51 -3.73
N VAL A 106 13.41 6.21 -3.46
CA VAL A 106 13.02 5.16 -4.39
C VAL A 106 11.51 5.27 -4.71
N SER A 107 10.67 5.42 -3.69
CA SER A 107 9.21 5.59 -3.85
C SER A 107 8.87 6.81 -4.72
N PHE A 108 9.49 7.97 -4.47
CA PHE A 108 9.30 9.17 -5.29
C PHE A 108 9.79 8.98 -6.73
N THR A 109 10.91 8.26 -6.93
CA THR A 109 11.45 7.97 -8.26
C THR A 109 10.47 7.13 -9.09
N PHE A 110 9.89 6.09 -8.48
CA PHE A 110 8.87 5.26 -9.13
C PHE A 110 7.62 6.07 -9.49
N LEU A 111 7.15 6.93 -8.58
CA LEU A 111 5.99 7.79 -8.84
C LEU A 111 6.25 8.80 -9.97
N PHE A 112 7.46 9.34 -10.04
CA PHE A 112 7.84 10.28 -11.10
C PHE A 112 8.00 9.60 -12.47
N PHE A 113 8.61 8.42 -12.51
CA PHE A 113 8.90 7.72 -13.77
C PHE A 113 7.70 6.91 -14.30
N MET A 114 6.82 6.43 -13.42
CA MET A 114 5.62 5.65 -13.78
C MET A 114 4.35 6.35 -13.31
N PRO A 115 3.81 7.31 -14.08
CA PRO A 115 2.60 8.05 -13.70
C PRO A 115 1.32 7.20 -13.75
N ASN A 116 1.35 6.02 -14.37
CA ASN A 116 0.18 5.14 -14.48
C ASN A 116 0.20 4.07 -13.39
N ILE A 117 -0.77 4.14 -12.47
CA ILE A 117 -0.96 3.17 -11.38
C ILE A 117 -1.07 1.73 -11.91
N GLY A 118 -1.74 1.50 -13.03
CA GLY A 118 -1.87 0.16 -13.63
C GLY A 118 -0.53 -0.46 -14.03
N LYS A 119 0.40 0.33 -14.58
CA LYS A 119 1.75 -0.16 -14.92
C LYS A 119 2.57 -0.43 -13.65
N LEU A 120 2.39 0.40 -12.62
CA LEU A 120 3.07 0.23 -11.34
C LEU A 120 2.63 -1.05 -10.63
N ILE A 121 1.33 -1.37 -10.64
CA ILE A 121 0.79 -2.62 -10.07
C ILE A 121 1.38 -3.84 -10.77
N ILE A 122 1.45 -3.84 -12.10
CA ILE A 122 2.03 -4.96 -12.86
C ILE A 122 3.51 -5.11 -12.56
N CYS A 123 4.26 -4.01 -12.50
CA CYS A 123 5.68 -4.03 -12.17
C CYS A 123 5.92 -4.59 -10.76
N ALA A 124 5.19 -4.09 -9.76
CA ALA A 124 5.27 -4.58 -8.38
C ALA A 124 4.86 -6.06 -8.25
N GLY A 125 3.86 -6.49 -9.02
CA GLY A 125 3.44 -7.89 -9.09
C GLY A 125 4.55 -8.80 -9.64
N MET A 126 5.26 -8.37 -10.69
CA MET A 126 6.41 -9.11 -11.22
C MET A 126 7.57 -9.18 -10.21
N ILE A 127 7.87 -8.08 -9.52
CA ILE A 127 8.96 -8.04 -8.51
C ILE A 127 8.67 -9.00 -7.35
N ASN A 128 7.42 -9.05 -6.86
CA ASN A 128 7.05 -9.96 -5.77
C ASN A 128 7.00 -11.43 -6.19
N TRP A 129 6.90 -11.72 -7.49
CA TRP A 129 6.81 -13.08 -7.99
C TRP A 129 8.19 -13.74 -8.14
N ILE A 130 9.23 -12.94 -8.33
CA ILE A 130 10.63 -13.40 -8.43
C ILE A 130 11.22 -13.57 -7.03
#